data_AF-A0A8C5D359-F1
#
_entry.id   AF-A0A8C5D359-F1
#
_cell.length_a   1.000
_cell.length_b   1.000
_cell.length_c   1.000
_cell.angle_alpha   90.00
_cell.angle_beta   90.00
_cell.angle_gamma   90.00
#
_symmetry.space_group_name_H-M   'P 1'
#
loop_
_entity.id
_entity.type
_entity.pdbx_description
1 polymer ?
#
loop_
_entity_poly.entity_id
_entity_poly.type
_entity_poly.pdbx_seq_one_letter_code
_entity_poly.pdbx_strand_id
1 'polypeptide(L)'
;MCLLLFLFNSLLYFFVWFSGQTCTASGRYSLHTHTHTHKAHRHTTDHSSVFVCVCVCVSDCSEVFDDGNVASGLYVIRPDGSPTALSVYCDMNNGGGWTVFQRRKNGKESFDRAWVEYKHGFGDLFSPEGEFWLGNDPLHFLSSQGNYDLRIDMEDFEGNQKFAEYKNFKVDNEKDLYQLHLGEYRGDAGNALAECDRRKRGCLGLDGIRFSTFDQPNDAYCLFVSHCNCVRPLRCDSGNLNGHYYNGPYKAMTDDGVVWYTWHGWWYSIKSVVMMLRASDLEGAAPIYTSSFIYQ
;
A
#
# COMPACT_ATOMS: atom_id res chain seq x y z
N MET A 1 -8.55 -17.75 -21.75
CA MET A 1 -8.99 -18.16 -23.10
C MET A 1 -10.15 -19.16 -22.94
N CYS A 2 -11.22 -18.98 -23.73
CA CYS A 2 -12.43 -19.80 -23.99
C CYS A 2 -13.02 -20.71 -22.90
N LEU A 3 -14.28 -20.45 -22.49
CA LEU A 3 -15.16 -21.47 -21.94
C LEU A 3 -15.91 -22.18 -23.09
N LEU A 4 -15.81 -23.52 -23.15
CA LEU A 4 -16.71 -24.35 -23.94
C LEU A 4 -17.96 -24.68 -23.09
N LEU A 5 -19.15 -24.41 -23.65
CA LEU A 5 -20.43 -24.79 -23.05
C LEU A 5 -20.90 -26.13 -23.64
N PHE A 6 -21.14 -27.12 -22.79
CA PHE A 6 -21.93 -28.31 -23.15
C PHE A 6 -23.25 -28.29 -22.38
N LEU A 7 -24.36 -28.39 -23.11
CA LEU A 7 -25.69 -28.61 -22.55
C LEU A 7 -25.98 -30.12 -22.56
N PHE A 8 -26.19 -30.70 -21.38
CA PHE A 8 -26.75 -32.05 -21.25
C PHE A 8 -27.86 -32.02 -20.18
N ASN A 9 -29.09 -32.32 -20.59
CA ASN A 9 -30.26 -32.51 -19.72
C ASN A 9 -30.49 -31.44 -18.62
N SER A 10 -30.52 -30.16 -19.03
CA SER A 10 -31.11 -29.06 -18.22
C SER A 10 -30.50 -28.82 -16.82
N LEU A 11 -29.29 -29.33 -16.56
CA LEU A 11 -28.51 -29.03 -15.36
C LEU A 11 -27.20 -28.37 -15.78
N LEU A 12 -26.93 -27.18 -15.27
CA LEU A 12 -25.65 -26.48 -15.48
C LEU A 12 -24.61 -27.10 -14.53
N TYR A 13 -23.61 -27.77 -15.08
CA TYR A 13 -22.44 -28.22 -14.32
C TYR A 13 -21.28 -27.25 -14.57
N PHE A 14 -20.80 -26.61 -13.50
CA PHE A 14 -19.60 -25.78 -13.54
C PHE A 14 -18.38 -26.66 -13.22
N PHE A 15 -17.50 -26.84 -14.19
CA PHE A 15 -16.13 -27.31 -13.91
C PHE A 15 -15.16 -26.25 -14.38
N VAL A 16 -14.64 -25.50 -13.42
CA VAL A 16 -13.55 -24.56 -13.63
C VAL A 16 -12.26 -25.35 -13.45
N TRP A 17 -11.62 -25.74 -14.55
CA TRP A 17 -10.26 -26.28 -14.50
C TRP A 17 -9.30 -25.12 -14.73
N PHE A 18 -8.97 -24.40 -13.66
CA PHE A 18 -7.76 -23.59 -13.62
C PHE A 18 -6.62 -24.51 -13.19
N SER A 19 -5.51 -24.44 -13.93
CA SER A 19 -4.21 -24.80 -13.39
C SER A 19 -3.93 -23.89 -12.19
N GLY A 20 -4.40 -24.30 -11.01
CA GLY A 20 -3.83 -23.92 -9.72
C GLY A 20 -4.33 -22.64 -9.03
N GLN A 21 -5.60 -22.23 -9.11
CA GLN A 21 -6.16 -21.33 -8.07
C GLN A 21 -7.70 -21.32 -8.04
N THR A 22 -8.25 -21.42 -6.84
CA THR A 22 -9.68 -21.46 -6.52
C THR A 22 -10.23 -20.04 -6.41
N CYS A 23 -11.10 -19.63 -7.33
CA CYS A 23 -12.00 -18.51 -7.08
C CYS A 23 -13.12 -18.99 -6.15
N THR A 24 -13.04 -18.68 -4.86
CA THR A 24 -14.15 -18.89 -3.92
C THR A 24 -15.22 -17.83 -4.16
N ALA A 25 -16.34 -18.22 -4.78
CA ALA A 25 -17.56 -17.41 -4.79
C ALA A 25 -18.15 -17.40 -3.38
N SER A 26 -17.68 -16.48 -2.55
CA SER A 26 -18.14 -16.26 -1.18
C SER A 26 -18.71 -14.83 -1.08
N GLY A 27 -19.87 -14.61 -1.68
CA GLY A 27 -20.59 -13.35 -1.56
C GLY A 27 -22.09 -13.58 -1.67
N ARG A 28 -22.86 -13.17 -0.67
CA ARG A 28 -24.32 -13.05 -0.80
C ARG A 28 -24.61 -11.84 -1.68
N TYR A 29 -24.73 -12.05 -2.99
CA TYR A 29 -25.23 -10.99 -3.87
C TYR A 29 -26.74 -10.85 -3.68
N SER A 30 -27.18 -9.69 -3.18
CA SER A 30 -28.58 -9.28 -3.25
C SER A 30 -28.85 -8.77 -4.67
N LEU A 31 -29.66 -9.48 -5.45
CA LEU A 31 -30.09 -9.02 -6.78
C LEU A 31 -30.82 -7.67 -6.64
N HIS A 32 -30.25 -6.61 -7.21
CA HIS A 32 -31.03 -5.41 -7.54
C HIS A 32 -31.58 -5.57 -8.96
N THR A 33 -32.88 -5.86 -9.05
CA THR A 33 -33.60 -5.85 -10.33
C THR A 33 -34.03 -4.42 -10.64
N HIS A 34 -33.38 -3.76 -11.60
CA HIS A 34 -33.93 -2.54 -12.21
C HIS A 34 -34.98 -2.93 -13.27
N THR A 35 -36.26 -2.79 -12.93
CA THR A 35 -37.36 -2.90 -13.91
C THR A 35 -37.52 -1.57 -14.64
N HIS A 36 -37.06 -1.49 -15.89
CA HIS A 36 -37.48 -0.42 -16.81
C HIS A 36 -38.77 -0.84 -17.53
N THR A 37 -39.88 -0.17 -17.21
CA THR A 37 -41.15 -0.31 -17.93
C THR A 37 -41.10 0.48 -19.23
N HIS A 38 -40.93 -0.19 -20.38
CA HIS A 38 -41.23 0.37 -21.70
C HIS A 38 -42.48 -0.27 -22.31
N LYS A 39 -43.38 0.59 -22.79
CA LYS A 39 -44.65 0.27 -23.46
C LYS A 39 -44.45 -0.65 -24.66
N ALA A 40 -45.40 -1.57 -24.81
CA ALA A 40 -45.43 -2.65 -25.77
C ALA A 40 -45.35 -2.21 -27.25
N HIS A 41 -44.37 -2.75 -27.97
CA HIS A 41 -44.54 -3.17 -29.35
C HIS A 41 -44.04 -4.60 -29.51
N ARG A 42 -44.89 -5.44 -30.10
CA ARG A 42 -44.74 -6.89 -30.24
C ARG A 42 -43.64 -7.20 -31.26
N HIS A 43 -42.43 -7.48 -30.78
CA HIS A 43 -41.41 -8.20 -31.54
C HIS A 43 -40.98 -9.41 -30.70
N THR A 44 -41.21 -10.61 -31.23
CA THR A 44 -40.70 -11.85 -30.69
C THR A 44 -39.17 -11.81 -30.76
N THR A 45 -38.51 -11.59 -29.63
CA THR A 45 -37.06 -11.77 -29.48
C THR A 45 -36.81 -12.63 -28.26
N ASP A 46 -36.02 -13.68 -28.50
CA ASP A 46 -35.60 -14.69 -27.55
C ASP A 46 -34.88 -14.02 -26.36
N HIS A 47 -35.47 -14.11 -25.16
CA HIS A 47 -34.88 -13.60 -23.93
C HIS A 47 -33.79 -14.56 -23.44
N SER A 48 -32.67 -14.62 -24.16
CA SER A 48 -31.44 -15.18 -23.62
C SER A 48 -30.89 -14.21 -22.57
N SER A 49 -31.12 -14.49 -21.29
CA SER A 49 -30.49 -13.76 -20.19
C SER A 49 -28.98 -14.00 -20.23
N VAL A 50 -28.22 -13.05 -20.78
CA VAL A 50 -26.76 -13.11 -20.78
C VAL A 50 -26.27 -12.80 -19.37
N PHE A 51 -25.89 -13.83 -18.62
CA PHE A 51 -25.17 -13.66 -17.36
C PHE A 51 -23.73 -13.26 -17.67
N VAL A 52 -23.44 -11.97 -17.54
CA VAL A 52 -22.06 -11.47 -17.59
C VAL A 52 -21.43 -11.78 -16.23
N CYS A 53 -20.52 -12.77 -16.20
CA CYS A 53 -19.64 -12.96 -15.05
C CYS A 53 -18.58 -11.85 -15.10
N VAL A 54 -18.78 -10.79 -14.33
CA VAL A 54 -17.77 -9.76 -14.14
C VAL A 54 -16.74 -10.31 -13.17
N CYS A 55 -15.51 -10.55 -13.64
CA CYS A 55 -14.38 -10.78 -12.76
C CYS A 55 -14.04 -9.43 -12.12
N VAL A 56 -14.57 -9.18 -10.93
CA VAL A 56 -14.17 -8.02 -10.13
C VAL A 56 -12.78 -8.36 -9.60
N CYS A 57 -11.76 -7.70 -10.13
CA CYS A 57 -10.45 -7.69 -9.51
C CYS A 57 -10.53 -6.66 -8.39
N VAL A 58 -10.31 -7.10 -7.15
CA VAL A 58 -10.16 -6.21 -6.00
C VAL A 58 -9.07 -5.16 -6.27
N SER A 59 -9.34 -3.91 -5.93
CA SER A 59 -8.47 -2.79 -6.28
C SER A 59 -7.25 -2.69 -5.36
N ASP A 60 -7.41 -3.07 -4.09
CA ASP A 60 -6.40 -2.99 -3.04
C ASP A 60 -6.67 -3.99 -1.90
N CYS A 61 -5.88 -3.92 -0.81
CA CYS A 61 -6.08 -4.78 0.35
C CYS A 61 -7.31 -4.40 1.20
N SER A 62 -7.82 -3.17 1.07
CA SER A 62 -9.02 -2.70 1.77
C SER A 62 -10.23 -3.47 1.26
N GLU A 63 -10.41 -3.57 -0.06
CA GLU A 63 -11.46 -4.40 -0.66
C GLU A 63 -11.28 -5.89 -0.36
N VAL A 64 -10.04 -6.40 -0.36
CA VAL A 64 -9.77 -7.79 0.03
C VAL A 64 -10.29 -8.07 1.44
N PHE A 65 -10.08 -7.13 2.37
CA PHE A 65 -10.52 -7.26 3.75
C PHE A 65 -12.05 -7.15 3.88
N ASP A 66 -12.68 -6.23 3.14
CA ASP A 66 -14.14 -6.05 3.11
C ASP A 66 -14.87 -7.26 2.51
N ASP A 67 -14.22 -7.97 1.58
CA ASP A 67 -14.66 -9.28 1.07
C ASP A 67 -14.57 -10.42 2.12
N GLY A 68 -14.13 -10.11 3.35
CA GLY A 68 -14.06 -11.02 4.48
C GLY A 68 -12.74 -11.79 4.62
N ASN A 69 -11.71 -11.42 3.84
CA ASN A 69 -10.40 -12.04 3.96
C ASN A 69 -9.61 -11.39 5.11
N VAL A 70 -9.42 -12.12 6.19
CA VAL A 70 -8.75 -11.63 7.41
C VAL A 70 -7.34 -12.18 7.63
N ALA A 71 -6.82 -12.96 6.68
CA ALA A 71 -5.47 -13.54 6.76
C ALA A 71 -4.45 -12.58 6.14
N SER A 72 -3.37 -12.27 6.87
CA SER A 72 -2.25 -11.52 6.28
C SER A 72 -1.49 -12.41 5.29
N GLY A 73 -1.07 -11.85 4.16
CA GLY A 73 -0.40 -12.63 3.13
C GLY A 73 -0.31 -11.93 1.78
N LEU A 74 0.09 -12.70 0.77
CA LEU A 74 0.16 -12.20 -0.60
C LEU A 74 -1.21 -12.30 -1.29
N TYR A 75 -1.62 -11.19 -1.89
CA TYR A 75 -2.82 -11.09 -2.69
C TYR A 75 -2.50 -10.48 -4.06
N VAL A 76 -3.38 -10.73 -5.02
CA VAL A 76 -3.32 -10.10 -6.33
C VAL A 76 -4.42 -9.05 -6.40
N ILE A 77 -4.03 -7.81 -6.63
CA ILE A 77 -4.92 -6.67 -6.73
C ILE A 77 -4.77 -6.00 -8.10
N ARG A 78 -5.70 -5.15 -8.48
CA ARG A 78 -5.60 -4.31 -9.68
C ARG A 78 -6.10 -2.91 -9.36
N PRO A 79 -5.22 -2.00 -8.91
CA PRO A 79 -5.58 -0.61 -8.66
C PRO A 79 -6.18 0.06 -9.90
N ASP A 80 -7.04 1.04 -9.69
CA ASP A 80 -7.65 1.79 -10.78
C ASP A 80 -6.60 2.55 -11.59
N GLY A 81 -6.76 2.54 -12.92
CA GLY A 81 -5.78 3.11 -13.83
C GLY A 81 -4.50 2.29 -14.00
N SER A 82 -4.24 1.28 -13.15
CA SER A 82 -3.07 0.40 -13.33
C SER A 82 -3.18 -0.40 -14.64
N PRO A 83 -2.11 -0.47 -15.44
CA PRO A 83 -2.11 -1.24 -16.68
C PRO A 83 -2.20 -2.75 -16.41
N THR A 84 -1.69 -3.23 -15.26
CA THR A 84 -1.57 -4.65 -14.93
C THR A 84 -2.00 -4.95 -13.50
N ALA A 85 -2.38 -6.20 -13.24
CA ALA A 85 -2.54 -6.67 -11.86
C ALA A 85 -1.17 -6.73 -11.15
N LEU A 86 -1.19 -6.56 -9.84
CA LEU A 86 -0.01 -6.47 -8.98
C LEU A 86 -0.14 -7.51 -7.86
N SER A 87 0.97 -8.17 -7.53
CA SER A 87 1.06 -8.92 -6.27
C SER A 87 1.46 -7.96 -5.16
N VAL A 88 0.75 -8.00 -4.03
CA VAL A 88 1.02 -7.16 -2.86
C VAL A 88 0.94 -7.99 -1.59
N TYR A 89 1.60 -7.52 -0.53
CA TYR A 89 1.40 -8.06 0.80
C TYR A 89 0.30 -7.26 1.51
N CYS A 90 -0.79 -7.94 1.88
CA CYS A 90 -1.84 -7.37 2.70
C CYS A 90 -1.59 -7.71 4.17
N ASP A 91 -1.48 -6.68 5.00
CA ASP A 91 -1.50 -6.81 6.45
C ASP A 91 -2.93 -6.65 6.95
N MET A 92 -3.47 -7.74 7.51
CA MET A 92 -4.83 -7.83 8.03
C MET A 92 -4.90 -7.60 9.54
N ASN A 93 -3.79 -7.24 10.18
CA ASN A 93 -3.75 -6.85 11.59
C ASN A 93 -4.11 -5.37 11.76
N ASN A 94 -4.24 -4.89 13.00
CA ASN A 94 -4.45 -3.47 13.32
C ASN A 94 -5.66 -2.84 12.57
N GLY A 95 -6.77 -3.57 12.54
CA GLY A 95 -8.00 -3.18 11.83
C GLY A 95 -8.05 -3.65 10.38
N GLY A 96 -6.98 -4.25 9.88
CA GLY A 96 -6.89 -4.90 8.58
C GLY A 96 -6.96 -3.97 7.38
N GLY A 97 -6.85 -4.56 6.19
CA GLY A 97 -6.97 -3.86 4.91
C GLY A 97 -5.74 -3.07 4.47
N TRP A 98 -4.58 -3.27 5.10
CA TRP A 98 -3.37 -2.49 4.79
C TRP A 98 -2.59 -3.10 3.63
N THR A 99 -2.31 -2.30 2.60
CA THR A 99 -1.39 -2.66 1.51
C THR A 99 0.02 -2.21 1.87
N VAL A 100 0.93 -3.17 2.08
CA VAL A 100 2.34 -2.87 2.40
C VAL A 100 3.11 -2.53 1.12
N PHE A 101 3.76 -1.37 1.10
CA PHE A 101 4.55 -0.92 -0.05
C PHE A 101 6.05 -0.76 0.22
N GLN A 102 6.47 -0.73 1.49
CA GLN A 102 7.87 -0.76 1.88
C GLN A 102 8.07 -1.63 3.11
N ARG A 103 9.15 -2.41 3.11
CA ARG A 103 9.60 -3.15 4.29
C ARG A 103 11.12 -3.13 4.46
N ARG A 104 11.59 -2.70 5.64
CA ARG A 104 12.97 -2.86 6.15
C ARG A 104 12.96 -3.75 7.39
N LYS A 105 13.96 -4.62 7.55
CA LYS A 105 14.03 -5.58 8.66
C LYS A 105 15.43 -6.08 9.00
N ASN A 106 16.32 -6.23 8.01
CA ASN A 106 17.58 -6.95 8.19
C ASN A 106 18.76 -6.44 7.34
N GLY A 107 18.55 -5.45 6.46
CA GLY A 107 19.59 -4.86 5.64
C GLY A 107 20.15 -5.77 4.55
N LYS A 108 19.43 -6.82 4.15
CA LYS A 108 19.85 -7.72 3.06
C LYS A 108 19.62 -7.11 1.69
N GLU A 109 18.66 -6.19 1.58
CA GLU A 109 18.34 -5.52 0.33
C GLU A 109 18.98 -4.12 0.29
N SER A 110 19.62 -3.78 -0.83
CA SER A 110 20.12 -2.43 -1.03
C SER A 110 18.97 -1.51 -1.45
N PHE A 111 18.83 -0.38 -0.76
CA PHE A 111 17.91 0.70 -1.13
C PHE A 111 18.64 1.88 -1.79
N ASP A 112 19.95 1.75 -2.04
CA ASP A 112 20.70 2.65 -2.92
C ASP A 112 20.43 2.25 -4.38
N ARG A 113 19.29 2.72 -4.92
CA ARG A 113 18.70 2.28 -6.19
C ARG A 113 18.42 3.44 -7.13
N ALA A 114 18.49 3.16 -8.43
CA ALA A 114 18.27 4.13 -9.49
C ALA A 114 16.78 4.50 -9.63
N TRP A 115 16.47 5.59 -10.34
CA TRP A 115 15.10 6.06 -10.58
C TRP A 115 14.19 4.96 -11.13
N VAL A 116 14.67 4.22 -12.13
CA VAL A 116 13.91 3.16 -12.80
C VAL A 116 13.57 1.99 -11.86
N GLU A 117 14.45 1.70 -10.89
CA GLU A 117 14.23 0.65 -9.90
C GLU A 117 13.20 1.11 -8.86
N TYR A 118 13.31 2.35 -8.37
CA TYR A 118 12.29 2.92 -7.48
C TYR A 118 10.92 3.08 -8.15
N LYS A 119 10.90 3.36 -9.45
CA LYS A 119 9.67 3.43 -10.25
C LYS A 119 8.93 2.10 -10.29
N HIS A 120 9.63 1.02 -10.64
CA HIS A 120 9.00 -0.30 -10.86
C HIS A 120 9.01 -1.23 -9.64
N GLY A 121 9.77 -0.88 -8.60
CA GLY A 121 9.94 -1.69 -7.41
C GLY A 121 11.15 -2.63 -7.47
N PHE A 122 11.59 -3.06 -6.30
CA PHE A 122 12.72 -3.96 -6.11
C PHE A 122 12.63 -4.71 -4.78
N GLY A 123 13.51 -5.70 -4.62
CA GLY A 123 13.62 -6.51 -3.40
C GLY A 123 12.76 -7.76 -3.41
N ASP A 124 12.54 -8.31 -2.22
CA ASP A 124 11.88 -9.60 -2.00
C ASP A 124 10.54 -9.42 -1.29
N LEU A 125 9.49 -9.25 -2.10
CA LEU A 125 8.10 -9.22 -1.65
C LEU A 125 7.60 -10.58 -1.18
N PHE A 126 8.10 -11.68 -1.78
CA PHE A 126 7.53 -13.02 -1.62
C PHE A 126 7.99 -13.72 -0.35
N SER A 127 9.15 -13.33 0.18
CA SER A 127 9.65 -13.85 1.45
C SER A 127 9.07 -13.10 2.66
N PRO A 128 8.68 -13.80 3.74
CA PRO A 128 8.32 -13.16 5.01
C PRO A 128 9.45 -12.31 5.63
N GLU A 129 10.70 -12.65 5.31
CA GLU A 129 11.90 -11.97 5.81
C GLU A 129 12.53 -11.02 4.77
N GLY A 130 11.89 -10.88 3.61
CA GLY A 130 12.40 -10.06 2.51
C GLY A 130 12.23 -8.58 2.78
N GLU A 131 13.11 -7.76 2.23
CA GLU A 131 12.96 -6.30 2.23
C GLU A 131 12.61 -5.87 0.82
N PHE A 132 11.72 -4.89 0.66
CA PHE A 132 11.27 -4.49 -0.66
C PHE A 132 10.75 -3.05 -0.70
N TRP A 133 10.70 -2.53 -1.91
CA TRP A 133 9.96 -1.34 -2.32
C TRP A 133 9.01 -1.73 -3.44
N LEU A 134 7.71 -1.50 -3.28
CA LEU A 134 6.69 -1.96 -4.24
C LEU A 134 6.81 -1.27 -5.60
N GLY A 135 7.28 -0.01 -5.61
CA GLY A 135 7.40 0.81 -6.80
C GLY A 135 6.56 2.09 -6.71
N ASN A 136 7.09 3.19 -7.24
CA ASN A 136 6.41 4.48 -7.24
C ASN A 136 5.20 4.50 -8.19
N ASP A 137 5.26 3.79 -9.32
CA ASP A 137 4.12 3.65 -10.24
C ASP A 137 2.94 2.93 -9.55
N PRO A 138 3.12 1.72 -8.96
CA PRO A 138 2.09 1.09 -8.13
C PRO A 138 1.53 1.99 -7.03
N LEU A 139 2.40 2.69 -6.31
CA LEU A 139 2.02 3.56 -5.20
C LEU A 139 1.19 4.76 -5.66
N HIS A 140 1.52 5.33 -6.83
CA HIS A 140 0.72 6.37 -7.46
C HIS A 140 -0.69 5.89 -7.78
N PHE A 141 -0.85 4.72 -8.44
CA PHE A 141 -2.17 4.18 -8.77
C PHE A 141 -3.00 3.90 -7.52
N LEU A 142 -2.40 3.24 -6.53
CA LEU A 142 -3.03 2.92 -5.24
C LEU A 142 -3.49 4.18 -4.50
N SER A 143 -2.66 5.21 -4.42
CA SER A 143 -3.00 6.42 -3.65
C SER A 143 -3.85 7.44 -4.42
N SER A 144 -4.07 7.24 -5.72
CA SER A 144 -4.85 8.15 -6.57
C SER A 144 -6.28 7.66 -6.87
N GLN A 145 -6.63 6.43 -6.52
CA GLN A 145 -7.96 5.87 -6.78
C GLN A 145 -9.02 6.28 -5.74
N GLY A 146 -8.62 6.92 -4.64
CA GLY A 146 -9.50 7.31 -3.54
C GLY A 146 -8.76 8.11 -2.46
N ASN A 147 -9.34 8.16 -1.26
CA ASN A 147 -8.66 8.75 -0.10
C ASN A 147 -7.96 7.62 0.66
N TYR A 148 -6.65 7.79 0.89
CA TYR A 148 -5.83 6.82 1.59
C TYR A 148 -5.14 7.44 2.78
N ASP A 149 -4.97 6.63 3.82
CA ASP A 149 -4.14 6.95 4.97
C ASP A 149 -2.84 6.14 4.89
N LEU A 150 -1.72 6.76 5.25
CA LEU A 150 -0.43 6.11 5.42
C LEU A 150 -0.23 5.71 6.88
N ARG A 151 0.28 4.51 7.12
CA ARG A 151 0.80 4.05 8.40
C ARG A 151 2.24 3.60 8.24
N ILE A 152 3.07 3.98 9.21
CA ILE A 152 4.48 3.60 9.33
C ILE A 152 4.66 2.97 10.70
N ASP A 153 4.97 1.68 10.72
CA ASP A 153 5.32 0.94 11.93
C ASP A 153 6.83 0.76 12.01
N MET A 154 7.40 1.02 13.20
CA MET A 154 8.83 1.01 13.44
C MET A 154 9.17 0.23 14.71
N GLU A 155 10.29 -0.50 14.70
CA GLU A 155 10.87 -1.18 15.86
C GLU A 155 12.36 -0.84 15.99
N ASP A 156 12.82 -0.63 17.22
CA ASP A 156 14.25 -0.45 17.51
C ASP A 156 14.94 -1.76 17.91
N PHE A 157 16.25 -1.73 18.13
CA PHE A 157 17.01 -2.93 18.52
C PHE A 157 16.76 -3.40 19.96
N GLU A 158 16.07 -2.59 20.78
CA GLU A 158 15.64 -2.95 22.13
C GLU A 158 14.23 -3.59 22.13
N GLY A 159 13.55 -3.62 20.98
CA GLY A 159 12.22 -4.17 20.82
C GLY A 159 11.10 -3.18 21.13
N ASN A 160 11.41 -1.89 21.33
CA ASN A 160 10.38 -0.87 21.47
C ASN A 160 9.77 -0.58 20.11
N GLN A 161 8.45 -0.41 20.08
CA GLN A 161 7.69 -0.14 18.86
C GLN A 161 7.05 1.24 18.90
N LYS A 162 7.02 1.90 17.75
CA LYS A 162 6.45 3.23 17.53
C LYS A 162 5.74 3.27 16.19
N PHE A 163 4.73 4.13 16.09
CA PHE A 163 4.03 4.32 14.82
C PHE A 163 3.77 5.79 14.49
N ALA A 164 3.63 6.04 13.19
CA ALA A 164 3.23 7.31 12.60
C ALA A 164 2.16 7.07 11.54
N GLU A 165 1.07 7.81 11.61
CA GLU A 165 -0.04 7.78 10.66
C GLU A 165 -0.25 9.18 10.06
N TYR A 166 -0.55 9.22 8.76
CA TYR A 166 -0.83 10.45 8.03
C TYR A 166 -2.09 10.25 7.18
N LYS A 167 -3.09 11.11 7.37
CA LYS A 167 -4.28 11.11 6.52
C LYS A 167 -3.99 11.65 5.12
N ASN A 168 -4.87 11.38 4.16
CA ASN A 168 -4.82 11.94 2.81
C ASN A 168 -3.45 11.76 2.13
N PHE A 169 -2.83 10.60 2.34
CA PHE A 169 -1.58 10.23 1.72
C PHE A 169 -1.77 10.06 0.22
N LYS A 170 -0.95 10.77 -0.55
CA LYS A 170 -0.95 10.67 -2.01
C LYS A 170 0.46 10.79 -2.59
N VAL A 171 0.70 10.04 -3.65
CA VAL A 171 1.89 10.16 -4.49
C VAL A 171 1.44 10.49 -5.91
N ASP A 172 1.95 11.59 -6.46
CA ASP A 172 1.63 11.98 -7.85
C ASP A 172 2.33 11.06 -8.86
N ASN A 173 2.05 11.27 -10.15
CA ASN A 173 2.62 10.47 -11.23
C ASN A 173 4.10 10.84 -11.51
N GLU A 174 4.74 10.10 -12.41
CA GLU A 174 6.15 10.35 -12.80
C GLU A 174 6.41 11.74 -13.40
N LYS A 175 5.45 12.30 -14.17
CA LYS A 175 5.59 13.64 -14.78
C LYS A 175 5.67 14.73 -13.70
N ASP A 176 4.97 14.51 -12.60
CA ASP A 176 4.99 15.35 -11.41
C ASP A 176 6.02 14.83 -10.37
N LEU A 177 6.94 13.97 -10.80
CA LEU A 177 8.12 13.50 -10.07
C LEU A 177 7.77 12.78 -8.75
N TYR A 178 6.66 12.05 -8.75
CA TYR A 178 6.15 11.32 -7.58
C TYR A 178 6.08 12.20 -6.33
N GLN A 179 5.61 13.44 -6.49
CA GLN A 179 5.45 14.38 -5.39
C GLN A 179 4.59 13.77 -4.28
N LEU A 180 5.12 13.83 -3.05
CA LEU A 180 4.48 13.30 -1.86
C LEU A 180 3.52 14.33 -1.27
N HIS A 181 2.33 13.88 -0.90
CA HIS A 181 1.34 14.68 -0.17
C HIS A 181 0.98 13.99 1.14
N LEU A 182 0.97 14.74 2.23
CA LEU A 182 0.65 14.26 3.58
C LEU A 182 -0.33 15.19 4.27
N GLY A 183 -1.40 14.63 4.81
CA GLY A 183 -2.37 15.33 5.63
C GLY A 183 -2.07 15.27 7.13
N GLU A 184 -3.14 15.17 7.92
CA GLU A 184 -3.07 15.20 9.38
C GLU A 184 -2.25 14.05 9.95
N TYR A 185 -1.30 14.38 10.83
CA TYR A 185 -0.49 13.41 11.55
C TYR A 185 -1.17 12.91 12.84
N ARG A 186 -1.01 11.62 13.12
CA ARG A 186 -1.22 11.00 14.43
C ARG A 186 -0.14 9.96 14.67
N GLY A 187 0.27 9.77 15.92
CA GLY A 187 1.21 8.70 16.27
C GLY A 187 1.93 9.00 17.55
N ASP A 188 2.80 8.08 17.95
CA ASP A 188 3.61 8.19 19.15
C ASP A 188 5.13 8.19 18.85
N ALA A 189 5.49 8.17 17.56
CA ALA A 189 6.86 8.26 17.06
C ALA A 189 7.40 9.69 16.94
N GLY A 190 6.54 10.71 17.07
CA GLY A 190 6.84 12.09 16.66
C GLY A 190 6.71 12.28 15.14
N ASN A 191 6.44 13.51 14.70
CA ASN A 191 6.14 13.81 13.30
C ASN A 191 7.42 14.14 12.52
N ALA A 192 8.27 13.16 12.27
CA ALA A 192 9.51 13.37 11.52
C ALA A 192 9.28 13.88 10.09
N LEU A 193 8.13 13.62 9.47
CA LEU A 193 7.86 14.03 8.09
C LEU A 193 7.33 15.48 8.00
N ALA A 194 6.95 16.12 9.10
CA ALA A 194 6.59 17.54 9.11
C ALA A 194 7.50 18.41 9.99
N GLU A 195 8.19 17.79 10.96
CA GLU A 195 8.95 18.52 11.96
C GLU A 195 10.34 18.93 11.45
N CYS A 196 10.43 20.19 11.07
CA CYS A 196 11.68 20.89 10.85
C CYS A 196 12.17 21.51 12.17
N ASP A 197 13.45 21.36 12.50
CA ASP A 197 14.09 22.05 13.62
C ASP A 197 13.86 23.57 13.49
N ARG A 198 12.90 24.10 14.27
CA ARG A 198 12.51 25.53 14.27
C ARG A 198 13.68 26.47 14.61
N ARG A 199 14.80 25.95 15.12
CA ARG A 199 16.00 26.74 15.41
C ARG A 199 16.86 26.98 14.16
N LYS A 200 16.63 26.26 13.07
CA LYS A 200 17.33 26.42 11.78
C LYS A 200 16.31 26.82 10.72
N ARG A 201 16.41 28.08 10.27
CA ARG A 201 15.57 28.58 9.16
C ARG A 201 15.81 27.70 7.93
N GLY A 202 14.74 27.16 7.34
CA GLY A 202 14.74 26.73 5.94
C GLY A 202 14.51 25.26 5.60
N CYS A 203 13.96 24.43 6.49
CA CYS A 203 13.48 23.12 6.05
C CYS A 203 11.97 23.20 5.75
N LEU A 204 11.58 22.78 4.55
CA LEU A 204 10.19 22.52 4.20
C LEU A 204 9.80 21.17 4.82
N GLY A 205 8.60 21.07 5.40
CA GLY A 205 8.04 19.75 5.73
C GLY A 205 7.96 18.89 4.47
N LEU A 206 7.85 17.57 4.62
CA LEU A 206 7.92 16.63 3.49
C LEU A 206 6.70 16.67 2.56
N ASP A 207 5.62 17.32 3.01
CA ASP A 207 4.46 17.60 2.17
C ASP A 207 4.85 18.52 1.01
N GLY A 208 4.65 18.03 -0.21
CA GLY A 208 4.99 18.69 -1.45
C GLY A 208 6.43 18.48 -1.94
N ILE A 209 7.23 17.64 -1.29
CA ILE A 209 8.59 17.30 -1.77
C ILE A 209 8.51 16.24 -2.87
N ARG A 210 9.38 16.35 -3.88
CA ARG A 210 9.46 15.42 -5.00
C ARG A 210 10.39 14.26 -4.68
N PHE A 211 10.08 13.09 -5.22
CA PHE A 211 10.94 11.94 -5.10
C PHE A 211 12.26 12.21 -5.82
N SER A 212 13.37 11.71 -5.29
CA SER A 212 14.69 11.81 -5.91
C SER A 212 15.39 10.46 -5.83
N THR A 213 16.40 10.25 -6.67
CA THR A 213 17.36 9.14 -6.59
C THR A 213 18.77 9.68 -6.88
N PHE A 214 19.80 8.85 -6.72
CA PHE A 214 21.19 9.29 -6.96
C PHE A 214 21.43 9.70 -8.43
N ASP A 215 20.70 9.10 -9.37
CA ASP A 215 20.78 9.35 -10.81
C ASP A 215 19.75 10.38 -11.30
N GLN A 216 18.74 10.72 -10.48
CA GLN A 216 17.75 11.75 -10.78
C GLN A 216 17.45 12.61 -9.53
N PRO A 217 18.31 13.60 -9.23
CA PRO A 217 18.08 14.56 -8.15
C PRO A 217 17.06 15.61 -8.60
N ASN A 218 15.85 15.60 -8.02
CA ASN A 218 14.76 16.48 -8.45
C ASN A 218 14.55 17.70 -7.55
N ASP A 219 14.99 17.62 -6.29
CA ASP A 219 14.99 18.75 -5.35
C ASP A 219 16.38 18.93 -4.72
N ALA A 220 16.68 20.17 -4.28
CA ALA A 220 17.88 20.45 -3.47
C ALA A 220 17.84 19.76 -2.09
N TYR A 221 16.71 19.13 -1.78
CA TYR A 221 16.35 18.43 -0.56
C TYR A 221 16.04 16.99 -0.96
N CYS A 222 16.98 16.07 -0.80
CA CYS A 222 16.75 14.67 -1.17
C CYS A 222 16.17 13.93 0.03
N LEU A 223 15.03 13.27 -0.21
CA LEU A 223 14.47 12.25 0.66
C LEU A 223 14.19 11.00 -0.18
N PHE A 224 14.20 9.85 0.49
CA PHE A 224 14.13 8.50 -0.08
C PHE A 224 15.38 8.04 -0.88
N VAL A 225 16.51 8.74 -0.75
CA VAL A 225 17.81 8.33 -1.30
C VAL A 225 18.79 8.04 -0.17
N SER A 226 19.39 6.87 -0.24
CA SER A 226 20.67 6.46 0.39
C SER A 226 21.77 7.52 0.43
N HIS A 227 21.77 8.48 -0.51
CA HIS A 227 22.81 9.48 -0.67
C HIS A 227 22.22 10.84 -1.01
N CYS A 228 21.87 11.61 0.01
CA CYS A 228 21.66 13.04 -0.18
C CYS A 228 22.93 13.82 0.11
N ASN A 229 23.53 14.40 -0.93
CA ASN A 229 24.53 15.47 -0.78
C ASN A 229 23.82 16.79 -0.42
N CYS A 230 23.10 16.83 0.71
CA CYS A 230 22.65 18.09 1.30
C CYS A 230 23.89 18.91 1.69
N VAL A 231 24.27 19.88 0.87
CA VAL A 231 25.34 20.82 1.18
C VAL A 231 24.90 21.66 2.39
N ARG A 232 25.76 21.71 3.42
CA ARG A 232 25.51 22.54 4.62
C ARG A 232 25.15 23.98 4.24
N PRO A 233 24.19 24.62 4.94
CA PRO A 233 23.73 24.28 6.29
C PRO A 233 22.36 23.60 6.41
N LEU A 234 21.67 23.32 5.30
CA LEU A 234 20.29 22.81 5.34
C LEU A 234 20.32 21.27 5.45
N ARG A 235 19.86 20.76 6.60
CA ARG A 235 19.71 19.33 6.88
C ARG A 235 18.24 18.98 6.71
N CYS A 236 17.90 18.21 5.70
CA CYS A 236 16.51 18.08 5.24
C CYS A 236 15.84 16.74 5.54
N ASP A 237 16.44 15.91 6.40
CA ASP A 237 16.01 14.53 6.53
C ASP A 237 15.64 14.14 7.97
N SER A 238 14.64 14.81 8.54
CA SER A 238 14.12 14.41 9.87
C SER A 238 13.59 12.96 9.88
N GLY A 239 13.37 12.33 8.72
CA GLY A 239 13.13 10.89 8.62
C GLY A 239 13.57 10.27 7.30
N ASN A 240 14.59 9.41 7.34
CA ASN A 240 15.10 8.66 6.18
C ASN A 240 14.80 7.16 6.34
N LEU A 241 13.67 6.69 5.82
CA LEU A 241 13.28 5.27 5.96
C LEU A 241 13.91 4.35 4.90
N ASN A 242 14.56 4.92 3.88
CA ASN A 242 15.21 4.18 2.79
C ASN A 242 16.74 4.18 2.90
N GLY A 243 17.30 4.72 3.98
CA GLY A 243 18.73 4.83 4.19
C GLY A 243 19.49 3.50 4.29
N HIS A 244 20.79 3.63 4.51
CA HIS A 244 21.69 2.52 4.76
C HIS A 244 21.31 1.83 6.07
N TYR A 245 21.31 0.50 6.06
CA TYR A 245 20.91 -0.27 7.23
C TYR A 245 22.10 -0.44 8.18
N TYR A 246 22.03 0.17 9.36
CA TYR A 246 22.96 -0.08 10.45
C TYR A 246 22.28 -0.80 11.62
N ASN A 247 23.05 -1.50 12.43
CA ASN A 247 22.56 -2.21 13.61
C ASN A 247 22.48 -1.29 14.84
N GLY A 248 21.53 -0.33 14.81
CA GLY A 248 21.27 0.59 15.91
C GLY A 248 22.18 1.82 15.87
N PRO A 249 22.83 2.22 16.98
CA PRO A 249 23.74 3.36 17.00
C PRO A 249 24.89 3.18 15.99
N TYR A 250 25.13 4.19 15.15
CA TYR A 250 26.13 4.10 14.08
C TYR A 250 27.02 5.34 13.99
N LYS A 251 28.17 5.17 13.32
CA LYS A 251 29.11 6.26 12.99
C LYS A 251 29.46 6.16 11.52
N ALA A 252 29.05 7.15 10.75
CA ALA A 252 29.31 7.26 9.32
C ALA A 252 29.74 8.70 8.98
N MET A 253 30.13 8.91 7.72
CA MET A 253 30.53 10.25 7.26
C MET A 253 29.32 11.20 7.24
N THR A 254 28.15 10.67 6.97
CA THR A 254 26.85 11.35 6.91
C THR A 254 25.82 10.60 7.75
N ASP A 255 24.71 11.26 8.04
CA ASP A 255 23.54 10.70 8.71
C ASP A 255 22.64 9.94 7.72
N ASP A 256 23.22 8.92 7.07
CA ASP A 256 22.63 8.16 5.96
C ASP A 256 21.87 6.89 6.37
N GLY A 257 21.66 6.67 7.68
CA GLY A 257 21.00 5.49 8.20
C GLY A 257 19.48 5.43 7.96
N VAL A 258 18.85 4.32 8.33
CA VAL A 258 17.38 4.24 8.44
C VAL A 258 16.93 5.04 9.67
N VAL A 259 16.57 6.32 9.52
CA VAL A 259 16.45 7.28 10.63
C VAL A 259 15.02 7.77 10.82
N TRP A 260 14.61 7.93 12.08
CA TRP A 260 13.44 8.72 12.49
C TRP A 260 13.85 9.68 13.62
N TYR A 261 14.14 10.93 13.26
CA TYR A 261 14.82 11.90 14.13
C TYR A 261 14.08 12.16 15.44
N THR A 262 12.76 12.31 15.36
CA THR A 262 11.90 12.64 16.51
C THR A 262 11.85 11.53 17.57
N TRP A 263 12.35 10.34 17.26
CA TRP A 263 12.47 9.23 18.20
C TRP A 263 13.91 9.00 18.70
N HIS A 264 14.85 8.67 17.82
CA HIS A 264 16.22 8.28 18.22
C HIS A 264 17.32 9.28 17.78
N GLY A 265 16.94 10.37 17.10
CA GLY A 265 17.90 11.30 16.50
C GLY A 265 18.56 10.74 15.23
N TRP A 266 19.60 11.43 14.75
CA TRP A 266 20.22 11.15 13.45
C TRP A 266 21.16 9.92 13.43
N TRP A 267 21.76 9.60 14.57
CA TRP A 267 22.87 8.62 14.66
C TRP A 267 22.44 7.25 15.17
N TYR A 268 21.18 6.91 14.93
CA TYR A 268 20.59 5.62 15.27
C TYR A 268 19.79 5.12 14.06
N SER A 269 20.08 3.90 13.61
CA SER A 269 19.32 3.23 12.57
C SER A 269 18.23 2.36 13.18
N ILE A 270 16.99 2.57 12.76
CA ILE A 270 15.83 1.77 13.14
C ILE A 270 16.00 0.33 12.63
N LYS A 271 15.56 -0.66 13.42
CA LYS A 271 15.72 -2.10 13.12
C LYS A 271 14.71 -2.57 12.08
N SER A 272 13.44 -2.25 12.25
CA SER A 272 12.42 -2.59 11.25
C SER A 272 11.51 -1.43 10.97
N VAL A 273 11.08 -1.34 9.72
CA VAL A 273 10.16 -0.33 9.22
C VAL A 273 9.17 -1.04 8.28
N VAL A 274 7.89 -0.76 8.44
CA VAL A 274 6.85 -1.18 7.50
C VAL A 274 6.03 0.04 7.14
N MET A 275 5.99 0.40 5.85
CA MET A 275 5.11 1.45 5.35
C MET A 275 3.96 0.80 4.57
N MET A 276 2.74 1.21 4.91
CA MET A 276 1.52 0.66 4.35
C MET A 276 0.46 1.74 4.19
N LEU A 277 -0.42 1.57 3.21
CA LEU A 277 -1.56 2.45 3.01
C LEU A 277 -2.89 1.68 3.04
N ARG A 278 -3.97 2.37 3.38
CA ARG A 278 -5.33 1.81 3.44
C ARG A 278 -6.35 2.88 3.07
N ALA A 279 -7.46 2.47 2.45
CA ALA A 279 -8.58 3.36 2.17
C ALA A 279 -9.10 3.99 3.48
N SER A 280 -9.24 5.32 3.51
CA SER A 280 -9.61 6.07 4.71
C SER A 280 -11.06 5.84 5.14
N ASP A 281 -11.91 5.37 4.22
CA ASP A 281 -13.36 5.16 4.38
C ASP A 281 -13.73 3.72 4.71
N LEU A 282 -12.76 2.84 4.99
CA LEU A 282 -13.03 1.47 5.42
C LEU A 282 -13.85 1.49 6.73
N GLU A 283 -15.15 1.25 6.62
CA GLU A 283 -16.04 1.07 7.77
C GLU A 283 -15.63 -0.22 8.47
N GLY A 284 -14.79 -0.10 9.50
CA GLY A 284 -14.26 -1.24 10.23
C GLY A 284 -15.36 -2.25 10.56
N ALA A 285 -15.13 -3.51 10.20
CA ALA A 285 -16.06 -4.61 10.44
C ALA A 285 -16.61 -4.52 11.88
N ALA A 286 -17.93 -4.35 11.99
CA ALA A 286 -18.60 -4.27 13.28
C ALA A 286 -18.19 -5.48 14.15
N PRO A 287 -17.93 -5.31 15.46
CA PRO A 287 -17.61 -6.42 16.33
C PRO A 287 -18.72 -7.47 16.23
N ILE A 288 -18.35 -8.70 15.88
CA ILE A 288 -19.26 -9.84 15.87
C ILE A 288 -19.72 -10.06 17.31
N TYR A 289 -20.86 -9.50 17.68
CA TYR A 289 -21.55 -9.91 18.90
C TYR A 289 -22.03 -11.35 18.67
N THR A 290 -21.38 -12.30 19.32
CA THR A 290 -21.84 -13.67 19.39
C THR A 290 -23.15 -13.68 20.17
N SER A 291 -24.28 -13.69 19.46
CA SER A 291 -25.55 -14.04 20.08
C SER A 291 -25.51 -15.54 20.39
N SER A 292 -25.20 -15.86 21.64
CA SER A 292 -25.43 -17.18 22.19
C SER A 292 -26.93 -17.43 22.23
N PHE A 293 -27.44 -18.15 21.22
CA PHE A 293 -28.77 -18.75 21.28
C PHE A 293 -28.76 -19.84 22.36
N ILE A 294 -29.30 -19.49 23.52
CA ILE A 294 -29.72 -20.46 24.53
C ILE A 294 -31.01 -21.09 23.99
N TYR A 295 -30.95 -22.35 23.55
CA TYR A 295 -32.14 -23.17 23.38
C TYR A 295 -32.64 -23.56 24.79
N GLN A 296 -33.84 -23.11 25.13
CA GLN A 296 -34.68 -23.68 26.20
C GLN A 296 -35.79 -24.50 25.54
#